data_AF-A0A9X2VGR3-F1
#
_entry.id   AF-A0A9X2VGR3-F1
#
_cell.length_a   1.000
_cell.length_b   1.000
_cell.length_c   1.000
_cell.angle_alpha   90.00
_cell.angle_beta   90.00
_cell.angle_gamma   90.00
#
_symmetry.space_group_name_H-M   'P 1'
#
loop_
_entity.id
_entity.type
_entity.pdbx_description
1 polymer ?
#
loop_
_entity_poly.entity_id
_entity_poly.type
_entity_poly.pdbx_seq_one_letter_code
_entity_poly.pdbx_strand_id
1 'polypeptide(L)'
;MNAHIVQTVVAATSYDAGVRAVSALSARMAYVAMCLTLCWGVLTATGWVHRLTGRQALRGGHIVLATFTLATGLTHGLAFLLLDSGGLGFLQVVLPFVDGGLARHALGIVGLELMIAVAITAGLHRVLETSQWVNFHRFSYVGVWLVAMHSWLGAAANGSVSTLWLGGITLLAPAITLTILRFLPPEHLARIGLVDTPHVVVDNSPAPEEPTPVVDPRNPQSATVRTEVKDKIAVSVDHQRCHHYGICASQAPKVFRLLEDGRLRYAKNPEASQTPLVEAAAHACPMRAIKMNRVVE
;
A
#
# COMPACT_ATOMS: atom_id res chain seq x y z
N MET A 1 59.50 3.99 11.76
CA MET A 1 58.16 3.87 11.15
C MET A 1 57.89 5.17 10.40
N ASN A 2 57.81 5.15 9.06
CA ASN A 2 57.78 6.36 8.23
C ASN A 2 56.48 7.17 8.47
N ALA A 3 56.59 8.48 8.63
CA ALA A 3 55.46 9.39 8.87
C ALA A 3 54.36 9.28 7.78
N HIS A 4 54.74 9.01 6.53
CA HIS A 4 53.81 8.73 5.44
C HIS A 4 52.96 7.47 5.64
N ILE A 5 53.51 6.42 6.25
CA ILE A 5 52.77 5.19 6.55
C ILE A 5 51.77 5.45 7.68
N VAL A 6 52.15 6.24 8.68
CA VAL A 6 51.25 6.62 9.77
C VAL A 6 50.09 7.47 9.25
N GLN A 7 50.36 8.46 8.38
CA GLN A 7 49.34 9.34 7.83
C GLN A 7 48.36 8.63 6.88
N THR A 8 48.83 7.68 6.08
CA THR A 8 47.97 6.85 5.21
C THR A 8 47.10 5.90 6.02
N VAL A 9 47.63 5.27 7.07
CA VAL A 9 46.85 4.42 7.99
C VAL A 9 45.80 5.24 8.76
N VAL A 10 46.16 6.44 9.25
CA VAL A 10 45.21 7.33 9.94
C VAL A 10 44.10 7.82 9.00
N ALA A 11 44.43 8.11 7.74
CA ALA A 11 43.45 8.50 6.74
C ALA A 11 42.50 7.36 6.37
N ALA A 12 43.02 6.15 6.15
CA ALA A 12 42.22 4.96 5.85
C ALA A 12 41.28 4.58 7.01
N THR A 13 41.78 4.63 8.25
CA THR A 13 40.95 4.37 9.44
C THR A 13 39.85 5.41 9.65
N SER A 14 40.11 6.68 9.31
CA SER A 14 39.12 7.76 9.36
C SER A 14 38.05 7.64 8.27
N TYR A 15 38.44 7.23 7.06
CA TYR A 15 37.53 6.97 5.95
C TYR A 15 36.56 5.82 6.27
N ASP A 16 37.10 4.66 6.67
CA ASP A 16 36.31 3.50 7.04
C ASP A 16 35.35 3.81 8.21
N ALA A 17 35.78 4.62 9.18
CA ALA A 17 34.91 5.07 10.26
C ALA A 17 33.70 5.86 9.75
N GLY A 18 33.91 6.76 8.78
CA GLY A 18 32.85 7.51 8.10
C GLY A 18 31.88 6.60 7.35
N VAL A 19 32.38 5.68 6.55
CA VAL A 19 31.56 4.71 5.80
C VAL A 19 30.74 3.83 6.73
N ARG A 20 31.33 3.33 7.83
CA ARG A 20 30.61 2.55 8.86
C ARG A 20 29.53 3.37 9.55
N ALA A 21 29.77 4.65 9.83
CA ALA A 21 28.76 5.53 10.40
C ALA A 21 27.56 5.72 9.46
N VAL A 22 27.81 5.93 8.15
CA VAL A 22 26.76 6.02 7.13
C VAL A 22 25.99 4.71 7.01
N SER A 23 26.69 3.57 6.98
CA SER A 23 26.07 2.24 6.95
C SER A 23 25.18 1.99 8.17
N ALA A 24 25.64 2.36 9.37
CA ALA A 24 24.86 2.20 10.60
C ALA A 24 23.63 3.11 10.66
N LEU A 25 23.76 4.37 10.22
CA LEU A 25 22.64 5.31 10.18
C LEU A 25 21.58 4.86 9.16
N SER A 26 22.00 4.50 7.96
CA SER A 26 21.09 4.02 6.90
C SER A 26 20.37 2.73 7.32
N ALA A 27 21.03 1.78 7.98
CA ALA A 27 20.37 0.60 8.55
C ALA A 27 19.27 0.95 9.56
N ARG A 28 19.54 1.90 10.47
CA ARG A 28 18.54 2.32 11.48
C ARG A 28 17.34 3.00 10.81
N MET A 29 17.59 3.87 9.83
CA MET A 29 16.53 4.52 9.07
C MET A 29 15.70 3.51 8.28
N ALA A 30 16.36 2.53 7.65
CA ALA A 30 15.69 1.44 6.94
C ALA A 30 14.79 0.63 7.86
N TYR A 31 15.28 0.24 9.05
CA TYR A 31 14.50 -0.52 10.01
C TYR A 31 13.24 0.23 10.48
N VAL A 32 13.38 1.51 10.84
CA VAL A 32 12.26 2.37 11.25
C VAL A 32 11.24 2.49 10.12
N ALA A 33 11.71 2.87 8.93
CA ALA A 33 10.85 3.05 7.76
C ALA A 33 10.16 1.74 7.35
N MET A 34 10.83 0.61 7.46
CA MET A 34 10.28 -0.72 7.18
C MET A 34 9.11 -1.04 8.12
N CYS A 35 9.30 -0.85 9.43
CA CYS A 35 8.24 -1.09 10.42
C CYS A 35 7.03 -0.19 10.14
N LEU A 36 7.25 1.10 9.86
CA LEU A 36 6.20 2.04 9.50
C LEU A 36 5.52 1.67 8.18
N THR A 37 6.28 1.22 7.17
CA THR A 37 5.77 0.75 5.88
C THR A 37 4.81 -0.42 6.08
N LEU A 38 5.15 -1.37 6.95
CA LEU A 38 4.32 -2.52 7.28
C LEU A 38 3.02 -2.08 7.96
N CYS A 39 3.09 -1.23 8.97
CA CYS A 39 1.92 -0.65 9.64
C CYS A 39 1.01 0.04 8.62
N TRP A 40 1.57 0.94 7.79
CA TRP A 40 0.82 1.65 6.75
C TRP A 40 0.21 0.71 5.72
N GLY A 41 0.92 -0.36 5.34
CA GLY A 41 0.43 -1.36 4.40
C GLY A 41 -0.78 -2.12 4.95
N VAL A 42 -0.76 -2.47 6.23
CA VAL A 42 -1.91 -3.08 6.91
C VAL A 42 -3.07 -2.09 6.96
N LEU A 43 -2.84 -0.86 7.43
CA LEU A 43 -3.89 0.17 7.52
C LEU A 43 -4.53 0.51 6.17
N THR A 44 -3.72 0.52 5.11
CA THR A 44 -4.21 0.73 3.73
C THR A 44 -5.08 -0.43 3.26
N ALA A 45 -4.73 -1.67 3.63
CA ALA A 45 -5.46 -2.86 3.23
C ALA A 45 -6.77 -3.06 4.02
N THR A 46 -6.78 -2.72 5.31
CA THR A 46 -7.95 -2.91 6.19
C THR A 46 -8.91 -1.72 6.20
N GLY A 47 -8.41 -0.50 5.90
CA GLY A 47 -9.23 0.71 5.89
C GLY A 47 -9.68 1.20 7.27
N TRP A 48 -9.11 0.67 8.36
CA TRP A 48 -9.54 0.97 9.74
C TRP A 48 -9.47 2.46 10.11
N VAL A 49 -8.54 3.21 9.50
CA VAL A 49 -8.25 4.61 9.87
C VAL A 49 -8.76 5.60 8.80
N HIS A 50 -9.63 5.16 7.88
CA HIS A 50 -10.09 6.00 6.76
C HIS A 50 -10.87 7.26 7.19
N ARG A 51 -11.48 7.27 8.38
CA ARG A 51 -12.18 8.44 8.94
C ARG A 51 -11.22 9.52 9.43
N LEU A 52 -10.04 9.11 9.92
CA LEU A 52 -9.01 10.00 10.45
C LEU A 52 -8.04 10.48 9.36
N THR A 53 -7.76 9.61 8.38
CA THR A 53 -6.83 9.90 7.28
C THR A 53 -7.40 9.36 5.97
N GLY A 54 -7.41 10.19 4.92
CA GLY A 54 -7.92 9.78 3.62
C GLY A 54 -7.15 8.58 3.04
N ARG A 55 -7.84 7.68 2.32
CA ARG A 55 -7.22 6.47 1.72
C ARG A 55 -6.05 6.79 0.78
N GLN A 56 -6.08 7.95 0.10
CA GLN A 56 -4.98 8.42 -0.75
C GLN A 56 -3.73 8.77 0.06
N ALA A 57 -3.90 9.39 1.24
CA ALA A 57 -2.79 9.73 2.12
C ALA A 57 -2.14 8.47 2.71
N LEU A 58 -2.94 7.47 3.10
CA LEU A 58 -2.42 6.17 3.54
C LEU A 58 -1.64 5.47 2.42
N ARG A 59 -2.21 5.36 1.21
CA ARG A 59 -1.50 4.73 0.09
C ARG A 59 -0.22 5.49 -0.29
N GLY A 60 -0.29 6.82 -0.39
CA GLY A 60 0.87 7.66 -0.69
C GLY A 60 1.97 7.50 0.37
N GLY A 61 1.59 7.52 1.65
CA GLY A 61 2.50 7.29 2.77
C GLY A 61 3.17 5.92 2.72
N HIS A 62 2.41 4.86 2.43
CA HIS A 62 2.98 3.51 2.25
C HIS A 62 4.03 3.48 1.12
N ILE A 63 3.75 4.10 -0.03
CA ILE A 63 4.68 4.14 -1.17
C ILE A 63 5.96 4.91 -0.83
N VAL A 64 5.84 6.08 -0.18
CA VAL A 64 6.99 6.90 0.23
C VAL A 64 7.85 6.15 1.24
N LEU A 65 7.25 5.58 2.28
CA LEU A 65 7.97 4.81 3.30
C LEU A 65 8.63 3.56 2.70
N ALA A 66 7.97 2.85 1.79
CA ALA A 66 8.53 1.68 1.11
C ALA A 66 9.75 2.07 0.26
N THR A 67 9.63 3.14 -0.52
CA THR A 67 10.73 3.65 -1.36
C THR A 67 11.92 4.08 -0.50
N PHE A 68 11.67 4.79 0.59
CA PHE A 68 12.71 5.22 1.53
C PHE A 68 13.39 4.04 2.23
N THR A 69 12.61 3.01 2.62
CA THR A 69 13.13 1.75 3.19
C THR A 69 14.09 1.07 2.23
N LEU A 70 13.73 0.95 0.96
CA LEU A 70 14.59 0.34 -0.06
C LEU A 70 15.85 1.18 -0.28
N ALA A 71 15.72 2.49 -0.47
CA ALA A 71 16.87 3.35 -0.71
C ALA A 71 17.90 3.28 0.44
N THR A 72 17.44 3.35 1.69
CA THR A 72 18.30 3.25 2.87
C THR A 72 18.86 1.84 3.08
N GLY A 73 18.09 0.79 2.79
CA GLY A 73 18.56 -0.59 2.81
C GLY A 73 19.64 -0.88 1.76
N LEU A 74 19.46 -0.41 0.52
CA LEU A 74 20.49 -0.48 -0.52
C LEU A 74 21.75 0.27 -0.10
N THR A 75 21.59 1.48 0.46
CA THR A 75 22.73 2.29 0.93
C THR A 75 23.52 1.57 2.01
N HIS A 76 22.82 0.93 2.97
CA HIS A 76 23.44 0.13 4.02
C HIS A 76 24.29 -1.02 3.46
N GLY A 77 23.76 -1.79 2.51
CA GLY A 77 24.45 -2.90 1.88
C GLY A 77 25.63 -2.47 1.00
N LEU A 78 25.42 -1.46 0.15
CA LEU A 78 26.44 -0.97 -0.77
C LEU A 78 27.60 -0.26 -0.06
N ALA A 79 27.38 0.30 1.12
CA ALA A 79 28.45 0.91 1.92
C ALA A 79 29.59 -0.09 2.25
N PHE A 80 29.30 -1.39 2.35
CA PHE A 80 30.34 -2.40 2.60
C PHE A 80 31.29 -2.62 1.41
N LEU A 81 30.89 -2.23 0.19
CA LEU A 81 31.76 -2.25 -0.99
C LEU A 81 32.79 -1.11 -0.96
N LEU A 82 32.54 -0.09 -0.14
CA LEU A 82 33.36 1.11 -0.04
C LEU A 82 34.34 1.06 1.14
N LEU A 83 34.43 -0.06 1.86
CA LEU A 83 35.38 -0.18 2.97
C LEU A 83 36.75 -0.62 2.46
N ASP A 84 37.81 0.07 2.88
CA ASP A 84 39.19 -0.28 2.56
C ASP A 84 39.64 -1.51 3.37
N SER A 85 39.16 -1.64 4.61
CA SER A 85 39.48 -2.76 5.50
C SER A 85 38.24 -3.56 5.92
N GLY A 86 38.22 -4.84 5.58
CA GLY A 86 37.12 -5.74 5.93
C GLY A 86 35.80 -5.42 5.21
N GLY A 87 35.90 -4.84 4.00
CA GLY A 87 34.78 -4.70 3.08
C GLY A 87 34.34 -6.04 2.48
N LEU A 88 33.17 -6.02 1.85
CA LEU A 88 32.63 -7.17 1.15
C LEU A 88 32.83 -7.00 -0.35
N GLY A 89 33.05 -8.10 -1.07
CA GLY A 89 33.04 -8.09 -2.53
C GLY A 89 31.63 -7.92 -3.09
N PHE A 90 31.52 -7.48 -4.35
CA PHE A 90 30.22 -7.32 -5.03
C PHE A 90 29.36 -8.59 -4.97
N LEU A 91 29.95 -9.76 -5.24
CA LEU A 91 29.24 -11.04 -5.18
C LEU A 91 28.76 -11.38 -3.77
N GLN A 92 29.50 -11.00 -2.73
CA GLN A 92 29.12 -11.26 -1.34
C GLN A 92 27.97 -10.36 -0.86
N VAL A 93 27.74 -9.22 -1.52
CA VAL A 93 26.63 -8.30 -1.24
C VAL A 93 25.35 -8.71 -1.97
N VAL A 94 25.46 -9.41 -3.10
CA VAL A 94 24.31 -9.81 -3.92
C VAL A 94 23.92 -11.28 -3.68
N LEU A 95 24.89 -12.18 -3.51
CA LEU A 95 24.62 -13.62 -3.40
C LEU A 95 24.82 -14.10 -1.96
N PRO A 96 23.81 -14.78 -1.37
CA PRO A 96 23.93 -15.32 -0.03
C PRO A 96 24.96 -16.45 0.04
N PHE A 97 25.64 -16.58 1.19
CA PHE A 97 26.60 -17.66 1.52
C PHE A 97 27.86 -17.76 0.66
N VAL A 98 28.06 -16.86 -0.32
CA VAL A 98 29.30 -16.80 -1.08
C VAL A 98 30.50 -16.57 -0.14
N ASP A 99 31.59 -17.28 -0.41
CA ASP A 99 32.85 -17.26 0.37
C ASP A 99 32.67 -17.52 1.89
N GLY A 100 31.71 -18.37 2.27
CA GLY A 100 31.45 -18.68 3.68
C GLY A 100 30.62 -17.61 4.39
N GLY A 101 29.81 -16.86 3.64
CA GLY A 101 28.96 -15.80 4.15
C GLY A 101 28.08 -16.23 5.35
N LEU A 102 28.00 -15.35 6.35
CA LEU A 102 27.24 -15.61 7.57
C LEU A 102 25.72 -15.65 7.32
N ALA A 103 25.01 -16.53 8.02
CA ALA A 103 23.55 -16.63 7.94
C ALA A 103 22.84 -15.29 8.17
N ARG A 104 23.34 -14.48 9.12
CA ARG A 104 22.81 -13.13 9.37
C ARG A 104 22.87 -12.25 8.13
N HIS A 105 23.94 -12.30 7.33
CA HIS A 105 24.06 -11.51 6.09
C HIS A 105 23.14 -12.05 5.01
N ALA A 106 23.07 -13.38 4.86
CA ALA A 106 22.17 -14.04 3.90
C ALA A 106 20.69 -13.63 4.10
N LEU A 107 20.24 -13.51 5.35
CA LEU A 107 18.88 -13.02 5.65
C LEU A 107 18.65 -11.59 5.15
N GLY A 108 19.64 -10.71 5.30
CA GLY A 108 19.56 -9.34 4.82
C GLY A 108 19.51 -9.26 3.29
N ILE A 109 20.36 -10.04 2.62
CA ILE A 109 20.44 -10.12 1.16
C ILE A 109 19.11 -10.62 0.59
N VAL A 110 18.69 -11.84 0.98
CA VAL A 110 17.46 -12.47 0.45
C VAL A 110 16.23 -11.62 0.79
N GLY A 111 16.18 -11.04 1.99
CA GLY A 111 15.09 -10.16 2.40
C GLY A 111 15.01 -8.90 1.54
N LEU A 112 16.14 -8.22 1.29
CA LEU A 112 16.20 -7.03 0.46
C LEU A 112 15.87 -7.33 -1.01
N GLU A 113 16.42 -8.40 -1.58
CA GLU A 113 16.12 -8.85 -2.94
C GLU A 113 14.62 -9.11 -3.13
N LEU A 114 14.00 -9.80 -2.16
CA LEU A 114 12.57 -10.06 -2.19
C LEU A 114 11.75 -8.76 -2.12
N MET A 115 12.14 -7.81 -1.27
CA MET A 115 11.48 -6.50 -1.19
C MET A 115 11.65 -5.69 -2.47
N ILE A 116 12.82 -5.73 -3.11
CA ILE A 116 13.07 -5.11 -4.43
C ILE A 116 12.17 -5.75 -5.49
N ALA A 117 12.10 -7.09 -5.55
CA ALA A 117 11.24 -7.80 -6.49
C ALA A 117 9.76 -7.43 -6.29
N VAL A 118 9.30 -7.32 -5.04
CA VAL A 118 7.94 -6.86 -4.72
C VAL A 118 7.71 -5.40 -5.16
N ALA A 119 8.70 -4.52 -5.01
CA ALA A 119 8.58 -3.13 -5.47
C ALA A 119 8.53 -3.02 -7.00
N ILE A 120 9.36 -3.80 -7.71
CA ILE A 120 9.36 -3.86 -9.18
C ILE A 120 8.00 -4.34 -9.68
N THR A 121 7.48 -5.44 -9.12
CA THR A 121 6.16 -5.97 -9.51
C THR A 121 5.03 -5.01 -9.18
N ALA A 122 5.13 -4.22 -8.11
CA ALA A 122 4.17 -3.15 -7.81
C ALA A 122 4.23 -1.98 -8.82
N GLY A 123 5.42 -1.64 -9.31
CA GLY A 123 5.58 -0.70 -10.43
C GLY A 123 4.95 -1.21 -11.73
N LEU A 124 5.02 -2.52 -11.97
CA LEU A 124 4.49 -3.21 -13.15
C LEU A 124 3.01 -3.60 -13.05
N HIS A 125 2.26 -3.09 -12.07
CA HIS A 125 0.84 -3.41 -11.87
C HIS A 125 -0.06 -3.09 -13.08
N ARG A 126 0.41 -2.29 -14.05
CA ARG A 126 -0.32 -2.01 -15.31
C ARG A 126 -0.26 -3.16 -16.31
N VAL A 127 0.73 -4.04 -16.18
CA VAL A 127 0.98 -5.17 -17.10
C VAL A 127 0.56 -6.49 -16.45
N LEU A 128 0.73 -6.62 -15.14
CA LEU A 128 0.36 -7.84 -14.40
C LEU A 128 -1.12 -7.88 -14.06
N GLU A 129 -1.71 -9.07 -14.08
CA GLU A 129 -3.05 -9.27 -13.53
C GLU A 129 -3.07 -8.92 -12.04
N THR A 130 -4.15 -8.27 -11.60
CA THR A 130 -4.21 -7.72 -10.24
C THR A 130 -4.14 -8.79 -9.16
N SER A 131 -4.73 -9.96 -9.39
CA SER A 131 -4.65 -11.10 -8.49
C SER A 131 -3.22 -11.61 -8.31
N GLN A 132 -2.49 -11.75 -9.43
CA GLN A 132 -1.09 -12.18 -9.45
C GLN A 132 -0.20 -11.18 -8.71
N TRP A 133 -0.38 -9.89 -8.98
CA TRP A 133 0.34 -8.82 -8.30
C TRP A 133 0.08 -8.83 -6.78
N VAL A 134 -1.19 -8.90 -6.34
CA VAL A 134 -1.52 -8.92 -4.91
C VAL A 134 -0.96 -10.17 -4.22
N ASN A 135 -1.04 -11.33 -4.87
CA ASN A 135 -0.48 -12.57 -4.34
C ASN A 135 1.04 -12.47 -4.18
N PHE A 136 1.75 -11.97 -5.20
CA PHE A 136 3.19 -11.78 -5.12
C PHE A 136 3.57 -10.74 -4.06
N HIS A 137 2.81 -9.66 -3.94
CA HIS A 137 3.05 -8.63 -2.92
C HIS A 137 2.97 -9.18 -1.49
N ARG A 138 2.23 -10.28 -1.23
CA ARG A 138 2.21 -10.94 0.10
C ARG A 138 3.58 -11.49 0.51
N PHE A 139 4.48 -11.79 -0.43
CA PHE A 139 5.86 -12.15 -0.08
C PHE A 139 6.64 -11.01 0.59
N SER A 140 6.15 -9.76 0.54
CA SER A 140 6.71 -8.66 1.34
C SER A 140 6.76 -8.97 2.83
N TYR A 141 5.78 -9.73 3.37
CA TYR A 141 5.80 -10.15 4.77
C TYR A 141 7.03 -10.99 5.10
N VAL A 142 7.37 -11.93 4.22
CA VAL A 142 8.57 -12.77 4.36
C VAL A 142 9.81 -11.89 4.28
N GLY A 143 9.88 -11.00 3.29
CA GLY A 143 11.02 -10.09 3.12
C GLY A 143 11.28 -9.21 4.36
N VAL A 144 10.22 -8.59 4.88
CA VAL A 144 10.30 -7.76 6.10
C VAL A 144 10.78 -8.57 7.31
N TRP A 145 10.31 -9.80 7.48
CA TRP A 145 10.75 -10.67 8.57
C TRP A 145 12.23 -11.06 8.44
N LEU A 146 12.70 -11.39 7.24
CA LEU A 146 14.11 -11.70 7.00
C LEU A 146 15.02 -10.50 7.31
N VAL A 147 14.65 -9.30 6.87
CA VAL A 147 15.41 -8.06 7.15
C VAL A 147 15.34 -7.67 8.64
N ALA A 148 14.20 -7.86 9.30
CA ALA A 148 14.09 -7.67 10.74
C ALA A 148 15.03 -8.62 11.48
N MET A 149 15.02 -9.91 11.14
CA MET A 149 15.89 -10.90 11.77
C MET A 149 17.38 -10.63 11.50
N HIS A 150 17.74 -10.20 10.28
CA HIS A 150 19.07 -9.68 9.96
C HIS A 150 19.49 -8.55 10.91
N SER A 151 18.61 -7.58 11.14
CA SER A 151 18.88 -6.42 12.01
C SER A 151 19.15 -6.85 13.45
N TRP A 152 18.32 -7.77 13.98
CA TRP A 152 18.46 -8.27 15.34
C TRP A 152 19.72 -9.11 15.54
N LEU A 153 20.01 -10.03 14.63
CA LEU A 153 21.25 -10.83 14.66
C LEU A 153 22.49 -9.95 14.47
N GLY A 154 22.38 -8.92 13.62
CA GLY A 154 23.42 -7.91 13.44
C GLY A 154 23.71 -7.15 14.73
N ALA A 155 22.69 -6.66 15.43
CA ALA A 155 22.88 -5.95 16.69
C ALA A 155 23.40 -6.86 17.81
N ALA A 156 22.94 -8.11 17.87
CA ALA A 156 23.44 -9.10 18.83
C ALA A 156 24.95 -9.32 18.65
N ALA A 157 25.39 -9.49 17.41
CA ALA A 157 26.79 -9.75 17.14
C ALA A 157 27.69 -8.51 17.24
N ASN A 158 27.14 -7.30 17.15
CA ASN A 158 27.87 -6.05 17.32
C ASN A 158 27.76 -5.49 18.76
N GLY A 159 27.13 -6.22 19.69
CA GLY A 159 26.95 -5.77 21.08
C GLY A 159 26.01 -4.57 21.24
N SER A 160 25.22 -4.22 20.22
CA SER A 160 24.38 -3.02 20.18
C SER A 160 22.89 -3.33 20.44
N VAL A 161 22.61 -4.41 21.18
CA VAL A 161 21.23 -4.88 21.44
C VAL A 161 20.42 -3.82 22.19
N SER A 162 21.03 -3.07 23.11
CA SER A 162 20.38 -2.01 23.88
C SER A 162 19.77 -0.91 22.99
N THR A 163 20.44 -0.57 21.88
CA THR A 163 19.93 0.41 20.90
C THR A 163 18.71 -0.11 20.15
N LEU A 164 18.67 -1.42 19.82
CA LEU A 164 17.48 -2.05 19.22
C LEU A 164 16.37 -2.28 20.25
N TRP A 165 16.70 -2.41 21.52
CA TRP A 165 15.71 -2.74 22.55
C TRP A 165 14.70 -1.58 22.75
N LEU A 166 15.18 -0.34 22.87
CA LEU A 166 14.32 0.84 23.08
C LEU A 166 13.65 1.34 21.79
N GLY A 167 14.39 1.46 20.69
CA GLY A 167 13.83 1.97 19.43
C GLY A 167 13.23 0.87 18.54
N GLY A 168 13.84 -0.31 18.52
CA GLY A 168 13.50 -1.39 17.62
C GLY A 168 12.25 -2.17 18.02
N ILE A 169 12.08 -2.50 19.31
CA ILE A 169 10.86 -3.17 19.81
C ILE A 169 9.65 -2.23 19.71
N THR A 170 9.81 -0.95 20.07
CA THR A 170 8.72 0.04 20.06
C THR A 170 8.03 0.15 18.71
N LEU A 171 8.77 0.00 17.61
CA LEU A 171 8.23 0.05 16.25
C LEU A 171 7.88 -1.34 15.70
N LEU A 172 8.63 -2.38 16.08
CA LEU A 172 8.37 -3.73 15.62
C LEU A 172 7.12 -4.33 16.27
N ALA A 173 6.87 -4.06 17.55
CA ALA A 173 5.71 -4.54 18.27
C ALA A 173 4.38 -4.15 17.59
N PRO A 174 4.09 -2.86 17.28
CA PRO A 174 2.86 -2.51 16.57
C PRO A 174 2.83 -3.10 15.16
N ALA A 175 3.96 -3.22 14.47
CA ALA A 175 4.04 -3.81 13.13
C ALA A 175 3.67 -5.30 13.15
N ILE A 176 4.18 -6.05 14.13
CA ILE A 176 3.82 -7.46 14.39
C ILE A 176 2.34 -7.56 14.75
N THR A 177 1.87 -6.76 15.71
CA THR A 177 0.48 -6.78 16.18
C THR A 177 -0.48 -6.53 15.03
N LEU A 178 -0.28 -5.47 14.24
CA LEU A 178 -1.12 -5.17 13.08
C LEU A 178 -1.06 -6.28 12.02
N THR A 179 0.11 -6.88 11.80
CA THR A 179 0.27 -8.00 10.87
C THR A 179 -0.53 -9.22 11.34
N ILE A 180 -0.49 -9.56 12.63
CA ILE A 180 -1.27 -10.66 13.20
C ILE A 180 -2.77 -10.36 13.06
N LEU A 181 -3.20 -9.15 13.44
CA LEU A 181 -4.61 -8.75 13.37
C LEU A 181 -5.15 -8.77 11.94
N ARG A 182 -4.31 -8.52 10.92
CA ARG A 182 -4.71 -8.61 9.51
C ARG A 182 -5.13 -10.03 9.10
N PHE A 183 -4.58 -11.06 9.73
CA PHE A 183 -4.93 -12.46 9.44
C PHE A 183 -6.04 -13.01 10.35
N LEU A 184 -6.51 -12.22 11.33
CA LEU A 184 -7.61 -12.63 12.20
C LEU A 184 -8.95 -12.53 11.46
N PRO A 185 -9.85 -13.53 11.61
CA PRO A 185 -11.20 -13.45 11.04
C PRO A 185 -11.99 -12.28 11.63
N PRO A 186 -12.87 -11.61 10.85
CA PRO A 186 -13.66 -10.47 11.32
C PRO A 186 -14.53 -10.79 12.54
N GLU A 187 -15.01 -12.03 12.66
CA GLU A 187 -15.83 -12.47 13.81
C GLU A 187 -15.08 -12.41 15.14
N HIS A 188 -13.75 -12.63 15.12
CA HIS A 188 -12.91 -12.51 16.32
C HIS A 188 -12.62 -11.04 16.66
N LEU A 189 -12.42 -10.19 15.64
CA LEU A 189 -12.22 -8.76 15.84
C LEU A 189 -13.48 -8.06 16.39
N ALA A 190 -14.66 -8.48 15.91
CA ALA A 190 -15.96 -8.06 16.43
C ALA A 190 -16.17 -8.49 17.89
N ARG A 191 -15.81 -9.74 18.23
CA ARG A 191 -15.93 -10.25 19.60
C ARG A 191 -15.04 -9.53 20.61
N ILE A 192 -13.89 -9.01 20.15
CA ILE A 192 -12.94 -8.22 20.96
C ILE A 192 -13.36 -6.74 21.03
N GLY A 193 -14.44 -6.34 20.34
CA GLY A 193 -14.93 -4.95 20.32
C GLY A 193 -14.05 -3.99 19.50
N LEU A 194 -13.20 -4.53 18.63
CA LEU A 194 -12.29 -3.73 17.80
C LEU A 194 -12.97 -3.21 16.52
N VAL A 195 -14.09 -3.82 16.11
CA VAL A 195 -14.83 -3.50 14.88
C VAL A 195 -16.32 -3.56 15.17
N ASP A 196 -17.05 -2.51 14.80
CA ASP A 196 -18.50 -2.46 14.93
C ASP A 196 -19.16 -3.51 14.01
N THR A 197 -19.91 -4.43 14.60
CA THR A 197 -20.84 -5.25 13.82
C THR A 197 -22.03 -4.39 13.41
N PRO A 198 -22.40 -4.29 12.13
CA PRO A 198 -23.57 -3.53 11.73
C PRO A 198 -24.82 -4.17 12.35
N HIS A 199 -25.51 -3.41 13.20
CA HIS A 199 -26.91 -3.69 13.49
C HIS A 199 -27.68 -3.49 12.18
N VAL A 200 -28.10 -4.59 11.56
CA VAL A 200 -29.09 -4.54 10.48
C VAL A 200 -30.41 -4.14 11.13
N VAL A 201 -30.70 -2.83 11.14
CA VAL A 201 -32.08 -2.38 11.31
C VAL A 201 -32.79 -2.78 10.03
N VAL A 202 -33.49 -3.91 10.07
CA VAL A 202 -34.45 -4.26 9.03
C VAL A 202 -35.59 -3.25 9.18
N ASP A 203 -35.52 -2.17 8.39
CA ASP A 203 -36.62 -1.23 8.27
C ASP A 203 -37.76 -1.94 7.53
N ASN A 204 -38.74 -2.41 8.28
CA ASN A 204 -39.97 -3.01 7.76
C ASN A 204 -41.00 -1.93 7.36
N SER A 205 -40.59 -0.65 7.27
CA SER A 205 -41.48 0.39 6.75
C SER A 205 -41.85 0.09 5.30
N PRO A 206 -43.14 0.20 4.94
CA PRO A 206 -43.56 0.10 3.54
C PRO A 206 -42.74 1.07 2.68
N ALA A 207 -42.34 0.63 1.49
CA ALA A 207 -41.71 1.50 0.52
C ALA A 207 -42.57 2.77 0.31
N PRO A 208 -41.97 3.97 0.23
CA PRO A 208 -42.72 5.18 -0.10
C PRO A 208 -43.48 4.96 -1.41
N GLU A 209 -44.79 5.17 -1.39
CA GLU A 209 -45.63 5.14 -2.58
C GLU A 209 -45.05 6.09 -3.64
N GLU A 210 -44.87 5.55 -4.84
CA GLU A 210 -44.40 6.30 -6.01
C GLU A 210 -45.39 7.44 -6.29
N PRO A 211 -44.94 8.71 -6.40
CA PRO A 211 -45.85 9.82 -6.59
C PRO A 211 -46.54 9.70 -7.94
N THR A 212 -47.87 9.60 -7.91
CA THR A 212 -48.69 9.58 -9.11
C THR A 212 -48.55 10.89 -9.88
N PRO A 213 -48.45 10.86 -11.22
CA PRO A 213 -48.28 12.07 -12.02
C PRO A 213 -49.57 12.88 -11.98
N VAL A 214 -49.51 14.06 -11.35
CA VAL A 214 -50.57 15.07 -11.40
C VAL A 214 -50.46 15.80 -12.75
N VAL A 215 -51.39 15.53 -13.67
CA VAL A 215 -51.52 16.27 -14.93
C VAL A 215 -52.33 17.53 -14.66
N ASP A 216 -51.73 18.73 -14.81
CA ASP A 216 -52.46 20.01 -14.76
C ASP A 216 -53.24 20.22 -16.07
N PRO A 217 -54.59 20.28 -16.05
CA PRO A 217 -55.40 20.43 -17.25
C PRO A 217 -55.29 21.80 -17.93
N ARG A 218 -54.59 22.78 -17.34
CA ARG A 218 -54.63 24.19 -17.78
C ARG A 218 -53.46 24.65 -18.64
N ASN A 219 -52.53 23.77 -19.01
CA ASN A 219 -51.39 24.15 -19.83
C ASN A 219 -51.23 23.27 -21.09
N PRO A 220 -51.87 23.63 -22.22
CA PRO A 220 -51.75 22.90 -23.49
C PRO A 220 -50.36 23.02 -24.16
N GLN A 221 -49.43 23.81 -23.61
CA GLN A 221 -48.13 24.15 -24.23
C GLN A 221 -46.91 23.59 -23.49
N SER A 222 -47.09 22.72 -22.49
CA SER A 222 -45.97 21.95 -21.90
C SER A 222 -45.40 20.86 -22.85
N ALA A 223 -45.88 20.79 -24.10
CA ALA A 223 -45.65 19.69 -25.02
C ALA A 223 -44.52 19.89 -26.04
N THR A 224 -43.77 21.00 -26.05
CA THR A 224 -42.68 21.18 -27.02
C THR A 224 -41.41 21.78 -26.42
N VAL A 225 -40.77 21.04 -25.52
CA VAL A 225 -39.31 21.05 -25.44
C VAL A 225 -38.84 19.82 -26.19
N ARG A 226 -38.28 20.00 -27.39
CA ARG A 226 -37.48 18.96 -28.06
C ARG A 226 -36.28 18.66 -27.17
N THR A 227 -36.44 17.75 -26.23
CA THR A 227 -35.31 17.14 -25.53
C THR A 227 -34.57 16.28 -26.55
N GLU A 228 -33.36 16.71 -26.89
CA GLU A 228 -32.39 15.93 -27.66
C GLU A 228 -32.33 14.50 -27.11
N VAL A 229 -32.23 13.54 -28.03
CA VAL A 229 -32.15 12.10 -27.74
C VAL A 229 -31.01 11.87 -26.74
N LYS A 230 -31.40 11.63 -25.49
CA LYS A 230 -30.51 11.52 -24.36
C LYS A 230 -30.03 10.08 -24.34
N ASP A 231 -28.87 9.80 -24.96
CA ASP A 231 -28.26 8.47 -25.03
C ASP A 231 -28.29 7.81 -23.65
N LYS A 232 -29.22 6.86 -23.50
CA LYS A 232 -29.45 6.14 -22.26
C LYS A 232 -28.33 5.12 -22.13
N ILE A 233 -27.65 5.11 -21.00
CA ILE A 233 -26.49 4.24 -20.77
C ILE A 233 -26.82 3.19 -19.70
N ALA A 234 -26.30 1.99 -19.90
CA ALA A 234 -26.26 0.94 -18.90
C ALA A 234 -24.83 0.86 -18.32
N VAL A 235 -24.73 1.01 -17.01
CA VAL A 235 -23.48 0.96 -16.24
C VAL A 235 -23.36 -0.39 -15.57
N SER A 236 -22.19 -1.02 -15.69
CA SER A 236 -21.83 -2.18 -14.88
C SER A 236 -20.44 -2.00 -14.30
N VAL A 237 -20.27 -2.44 -13.05
CA VAL A 237 -18.96 -2.44 -12.39
C VAL A 237 -18.53 -3.88 -12.19
N ASP A 238 -17.34 -4.20 -12.70
CA ASP A 238 -16.67 -5.47 -12.44
C ASP A 238 -16.16 -5.47 -11.00
N HIS A 239 -16.86 -6.19 -10.12
CA HIS A 239 -16.51 -6.28 -8.71
C HIS A 239 -15.23 -7.07 -8.44
N GLN A 240 -14.77 -7.91 -9.37
CA GLN A 240 -13.47 -8.61 -9.26
C GLN A 240 -12.30 -7.67 -9.57
N ARG A 241 -12.52 -6.64 -10.39
CA ARG A 241 -11.54 -5.61 -10.73
C ARG A 241 -11.67 -4.34 -9.89
N CYS A 242 -12.82 -4.09 -9.28
CA CYS A 242 -13.07 -2.88 -8.50
C CYS A 242 -12.39 -2.96 -7.13
N HIS A 243 -11.38 -2.10 -6.92
CA HIS A 243 -10.67 -1.99 -5.64
C HIS A 243 -11.23 -0.90 -4.71
N HIS A 244 -12.46 -0.43 -4.98
CA HIS A 244 -13.17 0.50 -4.10
C HIS A 244 -12.41 1.80 -3.80
N TYR A 245 -11.66 2.33 -4.79
CA TYR A 245 -10.92 3.60 -4.66
C TYR A 245 -11.82 4.83 -4.47
N GLY A 246 -13.10 4.73 -4.81
CA GLY A 246 -14.07 5.81 -4.61
C GLY A 246 -13.99 6.98 -5.61
N ILE A 247 -13.05 6.95 -6.57
CA ILE A 247 -12.90 8.02 -7.59
C ILE A 247 -14.18 8.17 -8.42
N CYS A 248 -14.88 7.08 -8.71
CA CYS A 248 -16.18 7.15 -9.40
C CYS A 248 -17.25 7.88 -8.58
N ALA A 249 -17.23 7.75 -7.25
CA ALA A 249 -18.14 8.46 -6.36
C ALA A 249 -17.81 9.95 -6.24
N SER A 250 -16.54 10.36 -6.41
CA SER A 250 -16.20 11.79 -6.48
C SER A 250 -16.53 12.43 -7.83
N GLN A 251 -16.41 11.66 -8.92
CA GLN A 251 -16.70 12.16 -10.28
C GLN A 251 -18.21 12.21 -10.57
N ALA A 252 -18.96 11.19 -10.14
CA ALA A 252 -20.40 11.08 -10.38
C ALA A 252 -21.13 10.63 -9.09
N PRO A 253 -21.21 11.49 -8.06
CA PRO A 253 -21.76 11.15 -6.74
C PRO A 253 -23.26 10.78 -6.78
N LYS A 254 -23.99 11.25 -7.79
CA LYS A 254 -25.40 10.88 -8.00
C LYS A 254 -25.56 9.45 -8.54
N VAL A 255 -24.52 8.89 -9.17
CA VAL A 255 -24.56 7.56 -9.79
C VAL A 255 -23.81 6.53 -8.96
N PHE A 256 -22.66 6.88 -8.40
CA PHE A 256 -21.81 5.99 -7.61
C PHE A 256 -21.75 6.45 -6.16
N ARG A 257 -21.97 5.53 -5.24
CA ARG A 257 -21.86 5.76 -3.80
C ARG A 257 -21.00 4.68 -3.17
N LEU A 258 -19.86 5.08 -2.63
CA LEU A 258 -19.04 4.19 -1.83
C LEU A 258 -19.55 4.24 -0.39
N LEU A 259 -20.01 3.10 0.13
CA LEU A 259 -20.50 2.99 1.50
C LEU A 259 -19.32 2.95 2.48
N GLU A 260 -19.61 3.20 3.76
CA GLU A 260 -18.61 3.18 4.83
C GLU A 260 -17.96 1.80 5.01
N ASP A 261 -18.69 0.72 4.68
CA ASP A 261 -18.21 -0.66 4.68
C ASP A 261 -17.33 -1.03 3.46
N GLY A 262 -17.05 -0.04 2.60
CA GLY A 262 -16.22 -0.22 1.41
C GLY A 262 -16.96 -0.79 0.20
N ARG A 263 -18.24 -1.16 0.29
CA ARG A 263 -19.01 -1.62 -0.87
C ARG A 263 -19.39 -0.45 -1.77
N LEU A 264 -19.24 -0.62 -3.08
CA LEU A 264 -19.73 0.33 -4.07
C LEU A 264 -21.19 0.03 -4.44
N ARG A 265 -22.09 0.96 -4.17
CA ARG A 265 -23.44 1.00 -4.76
C ARG A 265 -23.43 1.92 -5.98
N TYR A 266 -24.16 1.54 -7.02
CA TYR A 266 -24.32 2.39 -8.19
C TYR A 266 -25.66 2.17 -8.88
N ALA A 267 -26.15 3.20 -9.57
CA ALA A 267 -27.31 3.10 -10.43
C ALA A 267 -26.92 2.42 -11.75
N LYS A 268 -27.50 1.24 -12.05
CA LYS A 268 -27.25 0.51 -13.30
C LYS A 268 -27.73 1.28 -14.52
N ASN A 269 -28.83 2.01 -14.39
CA ASN A 269 -29.43 2.81 -15.46
C ASN A 269 -29.57 4.25 -14.94
N PRO A 270 -28.47 5.04 -14.93
CA PRO A 270 -28.53 6.42 -14.46
C PRO A 270 -29.34 7.28 -15.44
N GLU A 271 -29.87 8.40 -14.94
CA GLU A 271 -30.47 9.42 -15.81
C GLU A 271 -29.46 9.86 -16.87
N ALA A 272 -29.90 10.03 -18.11
CA ALA A 272 -28.98 10.35 -19.20
C ALA A 272 -28.32 11.75 -19.09
N SER A 273 -28.67 12.56 -18.07
CA SER A 273 -27.98 13.82 -17.73
C SER A 273 -26.67 13.56 -17.00
N GLN A 274 -26.53 12.36 -16.42
CA GLN A 274 -25.33 11.91 -15.75
C GLN A 274 -24.33 11.26 -16.70
N THR A 275 -24.68 11.00 -17.97
CA THR A 275 -23.82 10.34 -18.97
C THR A 275 -22.40 10.93 -19.04
N PRO A 276 -22.19 12.25 -19.12
CA PRO A 276 -20.83 12.83 -19.17
C PRO A 276 -20.03 12.57 -17.89
N LEU A 277 -20.69 12.61 -16.73
CA LEU A 277 -20.06 12.38 -15.43
C LEU A 277 -19.71 10.90 -15.23
N VAL A 278 -20.55 10.00 -15.72
CA VAL A 278 -20.30 8.55 -15.71
C VAL A 278 -19.13 8.20 -16.64
N GLU A 279 -19.05 8.83 -17.81
CA GLU A 279 -17.93 8.68 -18.74
C GLU A 279 -16.62 9.17 -18.10
N ALA A 280 -16.62 10.36 -17.50
CA ALA A 280 -15.49 10.86 -16.74
C ALA A 280 -15.08 9.92 -15.58
N ALA A 281 -16.06 9.38 -14.85
CA ALA A 281 -15.83 8.40 -13.79
C ALA A 281 -15.19 7.09 -14.31
N ALA A 282 -15.63 6.62 -15.48
CA ALA A 282 -15.06 5.45 -16.14
C ALA A 282 -13.61 5.69 -16.58
N HIS A 283 -13.31 6.85 -17.18
CA HIS A 283 -11.95 7.24 -17.56
C HIS A 283 -11.02 7.43 -16.37
N ALA A 284 -11.54 7.98 -15.27
CA ALA A 284 -10.79 8.18 -14.04
C ALA A 284 -10.60 6.89 -13.21
N CYS A 285 -11.28 5.79 -13.57
CA CYS A 285 -11.18 4.52 -12.85
C CYS A 285 -9.81 3.85 -13.08
N PRO A 286 -8.92 3.77 -12.07
CA PRO A 286 -7.57 3.23 -12.27
C PRO A 286 -7.57 1.76 -12.67
N MET A 287 -8.55 1.01 -12.18
CA MET A 287 -8.71 -0.43 -12.47
C MET A 287 -9.45 -0.70 -13.78
N ARG A 288 -9.98 0.34 -14.44
CA ARG A 288 -10.89 0.25 -15.59
C ARG A 288 -12.02 -0.76 -15.34
N ALA A 289 -12.61 -0.70 -14.15
CA ALA A 289 -13.64 -1.63 -13.70
C ALA A 289 -15.07 -1.23 -14.12
N ILE A 290 -15.26 -0.04 -14.69
CA ILE A 290 -16.57 0.51 -15.07
C ILE A 290 -16.76 0.27 -16.57
N LYS A 291 -17.82 -0.44 -16.94
CA LYS A 291 -18.27 -0.62 -18.33
C LYS A 291 -19.55 0.18 -18.55
N MET A 292 -19.64 0.81 -19.71
CA MET A 292 -20.78 1.61 -20.13
C MET A 292 -21.23 1.15 -21.51
N ASN A 293 -22.47 0.71 -21.62
CA ASN A 293 -23.09 0.35 -22.90
C ASN A 293 -24.17 1.38 -23.23
N ARG A 294 -24.17 1.92 -24.44
CA ARG A 294 -25.30 2.71 -24.92
C ARG A 294 -26.46 1.77 -25.19
N VAL A 295 -27.60 2.08 -24.60
CA VAL A 295 -28.86 1.39 -24.86
C VAL A 295 -29.53 2.20 -25.96
N VAL A 296 -29.43 1.68 -27.19
CA VAL A 296 -30.19 2.19 -28.33
C VAL A 296 -31.59 1.62 -28.20
N GLU A 297 -32.60 2.49 -28.14
CA GLU A 297 -34.01 2.09 -28.22
C GLU A 297 -34.41 1.82 -29.68
#